data_AF-A0A7J4TM18-F1
#
_entry.id   AF-A0A7J4TM18-F1
#
_cell.length_a   1.000
_cell.length_b   1.000
_cell.length_c   1.000
_cell.angle_alpha   90.00
_cell.angle_beta   90.00
_cell.angle_gamma   90.00
#
_symmetry.space_group_name_H-M   'P 1'
#
loop_
_entity.id
_entity.type
_entity.pdbx_description
1 polymer ?
#
loop_
_entity_poly.entity_id
_entity_poly.type
_entity_poly.pdbx_seq_one_letter_code
_entity_poly.pdbx_strand_id
1 'polypeptide(L)'
;MNQKILTIGVILIVAVSGLAILEVSTGFFSGLVFDQIPYNYTAKVWIPPTNSNDPNSGSLGGFYKINGKGRNFDFFLKLSGAEKSESPLDYTEDGLNGTGHLDEIKITFGTIQSLLNKNVKGAMFNTTFKGHMNLSCAAWTGVTYFQNDNNNFTGNFTIDGVMTDWEGNYTLKQDSFRILGVSDFIYYPNKQRSAAKNVQKSYYL
;
A
#
# COMPACT_ATOMS: atom_id res chain seq x y z
N MET A 1 37.42 41.90 1.22
CA MET A 1 36.03 41.41 1.33
C MET A 1 35.46 41.88 2.66
N ASN A 2 34.31 42.54 2.68
CA ASN A 2 33.75 43.17 3.89
C ASN A 2 33.32 42.07 4.89
N GLN A 3 33.79 42.12 6.14
CA GLN A 3 33.49 41.09 7.15
C GLN A 3 31.99 40.82 7.31
N LYS A 4 31.15 41.86 7.21
CA LYS A 4 29.69 41.71 7.24
C LYS A 4 29.14 40.86 6.08
N ILE A 5 29.68 41.03 4.88
CA ILE A 5 29.29 40.26 3.69
C ILE A 5 29.74 38.80 3.83
N LEU A 6 30.93 38.58 4.40
CA LEU A 6 31.48 37.26 4.65
C LEU A 6 30.65 36.49 5.69
N THR A 7 30.27 37.14 6.79
CA THR A 7 29.38 36.55 7.80
C THR A 7 28.01 36.20 7.24
N ILE A 8 27.39 37.10 6.47
CA ILE A 8 26.09 36.84 5.83
C ILE A 8 26.20 35.66 4.85
N GLY A 9 27.27 35.60 4.05
CA GLY A 9 27.51 34.48 3.13
C GLY A 9 27.64 33.13 3.85
N VAL A 10 28.37 33.08 4.97
CA VAL A 10 28.51 31.85 5.77
C VAL A 10 27.17 31.42 6.37
N ILE A 11 26.38 32.35 6.91
CA ILE A 11 25.05 32.05 7.47
C ILE A 11 24.13 31.47 6.38
N LEU A 12 24.13 32.05 5.18
CA LEU A 12 23.36 31.56 4.04
C LEU A 12 23.78 30.15 3.63
N ILE A 13 25.09 29.88 3.54
CA ILE A 13 25.60 28.55 3.20
C ILE A 13 25.16 27.53 4.25
N VAL A 14 25.32 27.83 5.54
CA VAL A 14 24.92 26.92 6.63
C VAL A 14 23.41 26.68 6.61
N ALA A 15 22.59 27.72 6.39
CA ALA A 15 21.14 27.59 6.29
C ALA A 15 20.74 26.71 5.09
N VAL A 16 21.28 26.97 3.89
CA VAL A 16 20.98 26.17 2.68
C VAL A 16 21.45 24.72 2.84
N SER A 17 22.62 24.51 3.44
CA SER A 17 23.17 23.16 3.71
C SER A 17 22.28 22.41 4.70
N GLY A 18 21.80 23.08 5.76
CA GLY A 18 20.87 22.51 6.72
C GLY A 18 19.55 22.11 6.07
N LEU A 19 19.00 22.95 5.19
CA LEU A 19 17.79 22.65 4.42
C LEU A 19 17.99 21.49 3.44
N ALA A 20 19.14 21.42 2.77
CA ALA A 20 19.48 20.31 1.88
C ALA A 20 19.63 18.99 2.64
N ILE A 21 20.28 19.00 3.82
CA ILE A 21 20.36 17.84 4.71
C ILE A 21 18.96 17.43 5.17
N LEU A 22 18.12 18.38 5.56
CA LEU A 22 16.74 18.11 5.98
C LEU A 22 15.92 17.47 4.85
N GLU A 23 16.04 17.95 3.61
CA GLU A 23 15.39 17.35 2.45
C GLU A 23 15.92 15.93 2.14
N VAL A 24 17.24 15.74 2.11
CA VAL A 24 17.84 14.43 1.81
C VAL A 24 17.58 13.41 2.90
N SER A 25 17.54 13.84 4.17
CA SER A 25 17.28 12.95 5.30
C SER A 25 15.80 12.63 5.46
N THR A 26 14.94 13.64 5.48
CA THR A 26 13.52 13.54 5.88
C THR A 26 12.51 13.77 4.75
N GLY A 27 12.94 14.26 3.58
CA GLY A 27 12.01 14.65 2.51
C GLY A 27 11.09 15.79 2.92
N PHE A 28 11.56 16.75 3.73
CA PHE A 28 10.70 17.77 4.34
C PHE A 28 9.95 18.64 3.31
N PHE A 29 10.63 19.22 2.34
CA PHE A 29 10.01 20.07 1.33
C PHE A 29 9.24 19.25 0.30
N SER A 30 9.79 18.12 -0.16
CA SER A 30 9.06 17.21 -1.05
C SER A 30 7.79 16.68 -0.39
N GLY A 31 7.83 16.40 0.91
CA GLY A 31 6.67 16.03 1.74
C GLY A 31 5.62 17.12 1.80
N LEU A 32 6.01 18.37 2.08
CA LEU A 32 5.08 19.51 2.09
C LEU A 32 4.40 19.75 0.74
N VAL A 33 5.15 19.60 -0.36
CA VAL A 33 4.60 19.71 -1.71
C VAL A 33 3.68 18.53 -2.01
N PHE A 34 4.10 17.30 -1.67
CA PHE A 34 3.32 16.08 -1.85
C PHE A 34 1.97 16.18 -1.13
N ASP A 35 1.95 16.72 0.09
CA ASP A 35 0.75 16.95 0.90
C ASP A 35 -0.27 17.90 0.23
N GLN A 36 0.13 18.65 -0.81
CA GLN A 36 -0.77 19.50 -1.58
C GLN A 36 -1.29 18.86 -2.87
N ILE A 37 -0.76 17.72 -3.31
CA ILE A 37 -1.10 17.12 -4.60
C ILE A 37 -2.38 16.28 -4.45
N PRO A 38 -3.51 16.69 -5.04
CA PRO A 38 -4.68 15.83 -5.13
C PRO A 38 -4.47 14.77 -6.22
N TYR A 39 -5.02 13.59 -6.00
CA TYR A 39 -5.06 12.53 -7.01
C TYR A 39 -6.40 11.80 -6.98
N ASN A 40 -6.81 11.33 -8.15
CA ASN A 40 -8.00 10.50 -8.31
C ASN A 40 -7.75 9.56 -9.49
N TYR A 41 -7.54 8.30 -9.18
CA TYR A 41 -7.18 7.24 -10.10
C TYR A 41 -8.23 6.14 -10.06
N THR A 42 -8.53 5.56 -11.22
CA THR A 42 -9.43 4.41 -11.34
C THR A 42 -8.87 3.47 -12.38
N ALA A 43 -8.85 2.18 -12.07
CA ALA A 43 -8.45 1.15 -13.02
C ALA A 43 -9.24 -0.13 -12.84
N LYS A 44 -9.27 -0.93 -13.90
CA LYS A 44 -9.85 -2.27 -13.88
C LYS A 44 -8.90 -3.21 -13.14
N VAL A 45 -9.48 -4.14 -12.39
CA VAL A 45 -8.77 -5.24 -11.74
C VAL A 45 -9.37 -6.56 -12.21
N TRP A 46 -8.55 -7.59 -12.22
CA TRP A 46 -8.95 -8.93 -12.59
C TRP A 46 -8.23 -9.92 -11.69
N ILE A 47 -9.01 -10.77 -11.03
CA ILE A 47 -8.50 -11.90 -10.26
C ILE A 47 -8.60 -13.13 -11.18
N PRO A 48 -7.45 -13.77 -11.48
CA PRO A 48 -7.44 -14.96 -12.31
C PRO A 48 -8.24 -16.10 -11.69
N PRO A 49 -8.71 -17.05 -12.51
CA PRO A 49 -9.35 -18.26 -12.01
C PRO A 49 -8.43 -19.00 -11.04
N THR A 50 -9.01 -19.58 -9.98
CA THR A 50 -8.29 -20.36 -8.97
C THR A 50 -7.66 -21.63 -9.53
N ASN A 51 -8.22 -22.17 -10.62
CA ASN A 51 -7.64 -23.29 -11.36
C ASN A 51 -7.51 -22.93 -12.85
N SER A 52 -6.32 -22.54 -13.27
CA SER A 52 -6.03 -22.16 -14.66
C SER A 52 -6.21 -23.30 -15.68
N ASN A 53 -6.29 -24.55 -15.22
CA ASN A 53 -6.44 -25.72 -16.07
C ASN A 53 -7.90 -26.17 -16.22
N ASP A 54 -8.82 -25.60 -15.45
CA ASP A 54 -10.25 -25.86 -15.57
C ASP A 54 -10.91 -24.72 -16.37
N PRO A 55 -11.40 -24.98 -17.60
CA PRO A 55 -12.05 -23.96 -18.43
C PRO A 55 -13.37 -23.44 -17.84
N ASN A 56 -13.93 -24.10 -16.83
CA ASN A 56 -15.11 -23.63 -16.09
C ASN A 56 -14.75 -22.83 -14.83
N SER A 57 -13.45 -22.71 -14.50
CA SER A 57 -13.02 -21.87 -13.39
C SER A 57 -13.26 -20.40 -13.76
N GLY A 58 -14.22 -19.80 -13.07
CA GLY A 58 -14.60 -18.40 -13.28
C GLY A 58 -13.50 -17.44 -12.82
N SER A 59 -13.33 -16.34 -13.55
CA SER A 59 -12.48 -15.23 -13.16
C SER A 59 -13.33 -14.08 -12.59
N LEU A 60 -12.82 -13.35 -11.60
CA LEU A 60 -13.52 -12.21 -11.02
C LEU A 60 -12.95 -10.90 -11.58
N GLY A 61 -13.78 -10.15 -12.30
CA GLY A 61 -13.44 -8.83 -12.82
C GLY A 61 -13.97 -7.72 -11.92
N GLY A 62 -13.34 -6.56 -11.95
CA GLY A 62 -13.77 -5.43 -11.13
C GLY A 62 -13.08 -4.13 -11.48
N PHE A 63 -13.16 -3.18 -10.58
CA PHE A 63 -12.36 -1.98 -10.62
C PHE A 63 -11.92 -1.57 -9.21
N TYR A 64 -10.81 -0.84 -9.16
CA TYR A 64 -10.44 -0.10 -7.97
C TYR A 64 -10.38 1.39 -8.28
N LYS A 65 -10.61 2.20 -7.25
CA LYS A 65 -10.44 3.64 -7.25
C LYS A 65 -9.59 4.02 -6.06
N ILE A 66 -8.60 4.87 -6.29
CA ILE A 66 -7.79 5.49 -5.24
C ILE A 66 -7.89 7.00 -5.44
N ASN A 67 -8.31 7.72 -4.41
CA ASN A 67 -8.35 9.16 -4.43
C ASN A 67 -7.85 9.73 -3.12
N GLY A 68 -7.35 10.95 -3.12
CA GLY A 68 -6.73 11.50 -1.92
C GLY A 68 -5.98 12.79 -2.18
N LYS A 69 -5.26 13.23 -1.16
CA LYS A 69 -4.40 14.39 -1.20
C LYS A 69 -3.14 14.11 -0.39
N GLY A 70 -2.00 14.10 -1.08
CA GLY A 70 -0.72 13.71 -0.53
C GLY A 70 -0.74 12.40 0.22
N ARG A 71 -0.37 12.43 1.51
CA ARG A 71 -0.27 11.24 2.36
C ARG A 71 -1.60 10.58 2.70
N ASN A 72 -2.73 11.28 2.56
CA ASN A 72 -4.04 10.73 2.88
C ASN A 72 -4.72 10.20 1.62
N PHE A 73 -5.24 8.99 1.68
CA PHE A 73 -5.94 8.35 0.58
C PHE A 73 -7.16 7.56 1.03
N ASP A 74 -8.16 7.53 0.16
CA ASP A 74 -9.26 6.60 0.18
C ASP A 74 -9.12 5.61 -0.97
N PHE A 75 -9.31 4.34 -0.65
CA PHE A 75 -9.29 3.21 -1.57
C PHE A 75 -10.67 2.57 -1.62
N PHE A 76 -11.08 2.19 -2.83
CA PHE A 76 -12.30 1.46 -3.09
C PHE A 76 -12.00 0.34 -4.07
N LEU A 77 -12.46 -0.88 -3.78
CA LEU A 77 -12.36 -2.04 -4.66
C LEU A 77 -13.71 -2.73 -4.78
N LYS A 78 -14.20 -2.81 -6.01
CA LYS A 78 -15.41 -3.55 -6.36
C LYS A 78 -15.09 -4.68 -7.33
N LEU A 79 -15.36 -5.91 -6.91
CA LEU A 79 -15.23 -7.13 -7.69
C LEU A 79 -16.63 -7.59 -8.08
N SER A 80 -16.97 -7.44 -9.35
CA SER A 80 -18.27 -7.83 -9.88
C SER A 80 -18.44 -9.35 -9.83
N GLY A 81 -19.52 -9.82 -9.22
CA GLY A 81 -19.83 -11.24 -9.06
C GLY A 81 -19.27 -11.85 -7.78
N ALA A 82 -18.36 -11.17 -7.07
CA ALA A 82 -17.84 -11.64 -5.80
C ALA A 82 -18.91 -11.61 -4.69
N GLU A 83 -19.91 -10.72 -4.82
CA GLU A 83 -21.09 -10.68 -3.94
C GLU A 83 -21.95 -11.95 -4.01
N LYS A 84 -21.70 -12.81 -5.00
CA LYS A 84 -22.42 -14.07 -5.21
C LYS A 84 -21.59 -15.31 -4.88
N SER A 85 -20.27 -15.16 -4.67
CA SER A 85 -19.35 -16.28 -4.52
C SER A 85 -19.09 -16.71 -3.08
N GLU A 86 -19.38 -15.84 -2.09
CA GLU A 86 -19.16 -16.12 -0.67
C GLU A 86 -20.37 -15.70 0.18
N SER A 87 -20.31 -15.96 1.50
CA SER A 87 -21.34 -15.54 2.44
C SER A 87 -21.51 -14.02 2.36
N PRO A 88 -22.73 -13.46 2.54
CA PRO A 88 -22.93 -12.00 2.64
C PRO A 88 -22.16 -11.32 3.78
N LEU A 89 -21.44 -12.10 4.59
CA LEU A 89 -20.54 -11.65 5.64
C LEU A 89 -19.12 -11.32 5.15
N ASP A 90 -18.72 -11.87 4.00
CA ASP A 90 -17.33 -11.82 3.52
C ASP A 90 -17.11 -10.72 2.47
N TYR A 91 -18.07 -10.56 1.54
CA TYR A 91 -18.05 -9.53 0.50
C TYR A 91 -19.46 -9.15 0.06
N THR A 92 -19.76 -7.85 -0.04
CA THR A 92 -21.06 -7.33 -0.52
C THR A 92 -20.90 -6.50 -1.79
N GLU A 93 -22.02 -6.11 -2.40
CA GLU A 93 -22.03 -5.20 -3.54
C GLU A 93 -21.44 -3.81 -3.25
N ASP A 94 -21.34 -3.45 -1.97
CA ASP A 94 -20.68 -2.24 -1.46
C ASP A 94 -19.16 -2.30 -1.58
N GLY A 95 -18.58 -3.47 -1.83
CA GLY A 95 -17.15 -3.67 -2.04
C GLY A 95 -16.28 -3.44 -0.81
N LEU A 96 -14.97 -3.41 -1.06
CA LEU A 96 -13.94 -3.14 -0.06
C LEU A 96 -13.59 -1.65 -0.07
N ASN A 97 -13.81 -1.00 1.07
CA ASN A 97 -13.47 0.39 1.30
C ASN A 97 -12.26 0.47 2.22
N GLY A 98 -11.40 1.46 2.03
CA GLY A 98 -10.34 1.75 2.97
C GLY A 98 -9.94 3.21 2.99
N THR A 99 -9.46 3.66 4.14
CA THR A 99 -8.89 5.00 4.33
C THR A 99 -7.53 4.82 4.96
N GLY A 100 -6.51 5.43 4.36
CA GLY A 100 -5.12 5.26 4.76
C GLY A 100 -4.34 6.56 4.81
N HIS A 101 -3.20 6.44 5.48
CA HIS A 101 -2.24 7.52 5.70
C HIS A 101 -0.81 7.00 5.50
N LEU A 102 0.02 7.79 4.82
CA LEU A 102 1.46 7.58 4.74
C LEU A 102 2.16 8.38 5.85
N ASP A 103 2.65 7.68 6.86
CA ASP A 103 3.45 8.28 7.93
C ASP A 103 4.80 8.81 7.40
N GLU A 104 5.34 8.14 6.39
CA GLU A 104 6.58 8.54 5.71
C GLU A 104 6.51 8.22 4.22
N ILE A 105 7.07 9.11 3.40
CA ILE A 105 7.37 8.85 2.00
C ILE A 105 8.65 9.58 1.62
N LYS A 106 9.56 8.87 0.98
CA LYS A 106 10.84 9.41 0.52
C LYS A 106 11.10 8.96 -0.92
N ILE A 107 11.11 9.94 -1.81
CA ILE A 107 11.42 9.74 -3.22
C ILE A 107 12.92 9.52 -3.35
N THR A 108 13.31 8.33 -3.78
CA THR A 108 14.72 8.00 -4.00
C THR A 108 15.12 8.30 -5.45
N PHE A 109 16.42 8.31 -5.73
CA PHE A 109 16.89 8.35 -7.12
C PHE A 109 16.37 7.15 -7.93
N GLY A 110 16.23 5.98 -7.31
CA GLY A 110 15.64 4.78 -7.94
C GLY A 110 14.17 4.98 -8.30
N THR A 111 13.40 5.68 -7.45
CA THR A 111 12.03 6.10 -7.77
C THR A 111 12.01 6.95 -9.04
N ILE A 112 12.83 8.00 -9.08
CA ILE A 112 12.87 8.96 -10.20
C ILE A 112 13.26 8.25 -11.50
N GLN A 113 14.33 7.45 -11.49
CA GLN A 113 14.77 6.66 -12.64
C GLN A 113 13.67 5.73 -13.13
N SER A 114 13.00 5.03 -12.22
CA SER A 114 11.90 4.12 -12.57
C SER A 114 10.73 4.86 -13.23
N LEU A 115 10.35 6.03 -12.71
CA LEU A 115 9.29 6.86 -13.29
C LEU A 115 9.67 7.40 -14.68
N LEU A 116 10.91 7.88 -14.87
CA LEU A 116 11.41 8.33 -16.17
C LEU A 116 11.39 7.20 -17.21
N ASN A 117 11.67 5.97 -16.78
CA ASN A 117 11.62 4.77 -17.62
C ASN A 117 10.20 4.16 -17.72
N LYS A 118 9.16 4.86 -17.24
CA LYS A 118 7.76 4.38 -17.23
C LYS A 118 7.55 3.05 -16.48
N ASN A 119 8.49 2.68 -15.61
CA ASN A 119 8.44 1.49 -14.77
C ASN A 119 7.77 1.82 -13.43
N VAL A 120 6.43 1.90 -13.42
CA VAL A 120 5.66 2.23 -12.21
C VAL A 120 5.86 1.22 -11.09
N LYS A 121 5.97 -0.08 -11.41
CA LYS A 121 6.27 -1.12 -10.42
C LYS A 121 7.64 -0.94 -9.79
N GLY A 122 8.65 -0.70 -10.62
CA GLY A 122 9.99 -0.36 -10.13
C GLY A 122 9.96 0.89 -9.25
N ALA A 123 9.19 1.90 -9.62
CA ALA A 123 9.04 3.11 -8.82
C ALA A 123 8.44 2.81 -7.44
N MET A 124 7.41 1.95 -7.36
CA MET A 124 6.83 1.52 -6.09
C MET A 124 7.88 0.86 -5.19
N PHE A 125 8.61 -0.15 -5.67
CA PHE A 125 9.60 -0.87 -4.86
C PHE A 125 10.86 -0.06 -4.52
N ASN A 126 11.21 0.95 -5.33
CA ASN A 126 12.32 1.86 -5.06
C ASN A 126 11.93 3.10 -4.24
N THR A 127 10.66 3.25 -3.86
CA THR A 127 10.22 4.37 -3.01
C THR A 127 10.17 3.92 -1.57
N THR A 128 10.88 4.61 -0.67
CA THR A 128 10.74 4.34 0.75
C THR A 128 9.43 4.93 1.25
N PHE A 129 8.58 4.14 1.91
CA PHE A 129 7.37 4.64 2.54
C PHE A 129 6.95 3.75 3.72
N LYS A 130 6.22 4.33 4.67
CA LYS A 130 5.48 3.59 5.69
C LYS A 130 4.13 4.24 5.93
N GLY A 131 3.15 3.45 6.31
CA GLY A 131 1.80 3.91 6.50
C GLY A 131 0.89 2.88 7.14
N HIS A 132 -0.36 3.28 7.28
CA HIS A 132 -1.42 2.43 7.78
C HIS A 132 -2.71 2.69 7.03
N MET A 133 -3.59 1.70 7.02
CA MET A 133 -4.89 1.80 6.37
C MET A 133 -5.92 1.01 7.15
N ASN A 134 -7.07 1.64 7.39
CA ASN A 134 -8.26 0.99 7.88
C ASN A 134 -9.06 0.48 6.67
N LEU A 135 -9.64 -0.70 6.80
CA LEU A 135 -10.38 -1.40 5.77
C LEU A 135 -11.76 -1.79 6.31
N SER A 136 -12.75 -1.79 5.44
CA SER A 136 -14.09 -2.30 5.75
C SER A 136 -14.70 -2.94 4.51
N CYS A 137 -15.31 -4.10 4.69
CA CYS A 137 -16.01 -4.80 3.63
C CYS A 137 -17.08 -5.67 4.28
N ALA A 138 -18.30 -5.60 3.75
CA ALA A 138 -19.42 -6.37 4.28
C ALA A 138 -19.53 -6.27 5.81
N ALA A 139 -19.36 -7.41 6.50
CA ALA A 139 -19.48 -7.52 7.94
C ALA A 139 -18.12 -7.57 8.68
N TRP A 140 -17.02 -7.18 8.03
CA TRP A 140 -15.70 -7.14 8.64
C TRP A 140 -15.00 -5.79 8.51
N THR A 141 -14.15 -5.52 9.48
CA THR A 141 -13.22 -4.38 9.49
C THR A 141 -11.81 -4.88 9.62
N GLY A 142 -10.84 -4.11 9.15
CA GLY A 142 -9.45 -4.48 9.27
C GLY A 142 -8.54 -3.27 9.36
N VAL A 143 -7.32 -3.53 9.81
CA VAL A 143 -6.25 -2.56 9.86
C VAL A 143 -5.02 -3.22 9.28
N THR A 144 -4.29 -2.50 8.44
CA THR A 144 -2.97 -2.90 7.97
C THR A 144 -1.96 -1.81 8.24
N TYR A 145 -0.77 -2.20 8.69
CA TYR A 145 0.40 -1.34 8.74
C TYR A 145 1.41 -1.87 7.73
N PHE A 146 1.93 -0.98 6.90
CA PHE A 146 2.78 -1.35 5.78
C PHE A 146 4.01 -0.47 5.68
N GLN A 147 5.06 -1.03 5.11
CA GLN A 147 6.28 -0.29 4.80
C GLN A 147 6.97 -0.88 3.57
N ASN A 148 7.79 -0.07 2.92
CA ASN A 148 8.72 -0.49 1.89
C ASN A 148 10.07 0.18 2.12
N ASP A 149 11.11 -0.64 2.37
CA ASP A 149 12.46 -0.17 2.69
C ASP A 149 13.44 -0.38 1.53
N ASN A 150 13.07 0.04 0.31
CA ASN A 150 13.80 -0.25 -0.92
C ASN A 150 13.98 -1.76 -1.17
N ASN A 151 13.00 -2.37 -1.85
CA ASN A 151 12.91 -3.78 -2.31
C ASN A 151 12.08 -4.74 -1.44
N ASN A 152 11.80 -4.41 -0.18
CA ASN A 152 10.98 -5.24 0.69
C ASN A 152 9.74 -4.47 1.11
N PHE A 153 8.64 -4.69 0.38
CA PHE A 153 7.34 -4.22 0.82
C PHE A 153 6.82 -5.25 1.81
N THR A 154 6.64 -4.89 3.07
CA THR A 154 6.07 -5.74 4.11
C THR A 154 4.88 -5.06 4.76
N GLY A 155 4.07 -5.85 5.45
CA GLY A 155 3.05 -5.32 6.32
C GLY A 155 2.50 -6.37 7.27
N ASN A 156 1.79 -5.90 8.29
CA ASN A 156 0.97 -6.71 9.17
C ASN A 156 -0.49 -6.32 8.99
N PHE A 157 -1.39 -7.23 9.31
CA PHE A 157 -2.81 -6.97 9.24
C PHE A 157 -3.57 -7.66 10.37
N THR A 158 -4.70 -7.07 10.71
CA THR A 158 -5.74 -7.67 11.51
C THR A 158 -7.06 -7.45 10.81
N ILE A 159 -7.89 -8.47 10.75
CA ILE A 159 -9.26 -8.39 10.25
C ILE A 159 -10.17 -8.98 11.33
N ASP A 160 -11.15 -8.18 11.76
CA ASP A 160 -12.22 -8.54 12.68
C ASP A 160 -13.50 -8.72 11.87
N GLY A 161 -13.93 -9.96 11.72
CA GLY A 161 -15.18 -10.32 11.05
C GLY A 161 -16.20 -10.88 12.02
N VAL A 162 -17.48 -10.91 11.63
CA VAL A 162 -18.55 -11.44 12.51
C VAL A 162 -18.31 -12.88 12.95
N MET A 163 -17.77 -13.72 12.06
CA MET A 163 -17.57 -15.15 12.30
C MET A 163 -16.10 -15.56 12.38
N THR A 164 -15.19 -14.83 11.75
CA THR A 164 -13.77 -15.21 11.69
C THR A 164 -12.92 -13.98 11.87
N ASP A 165 -11.89 -14.12 12.69
CA ASP A 165 -10.84 -13.11 12.82
C ASP A 165 -9.57 -13.64 12.12
N TRP A 166 -8.81 -12.73 11.51
CA TRP A 166 -7.52 -13.04 10.91
C TRP A 166 -6.47 -12.06 11.42
N GLU A 167 -5.27 -12.56 11.68
CA GLU A 167 -4.11 -11.70 11.92
C GLU A 167 -2.87 -12.32 11.30
N GLY A 168 -1.97 -11.49 10.79
CA GLY A 168 -0.80 -12.00 10.13
C GLY A 168 0.09 -10.94 9.54
N ASN A 169 1.04 -11.42 8.74
CA ASN A 169 1.98 -10.60 8.01
C ASN A 169 1.88 -10.92 6.52
N TYR A 170 2.33 -9.97 5.71
CA TYR A 170 2.52 -10.17 4.29
C TYR A 170 3.81 -9.51 3.82
N THR A 171 4.32 -10.01 2.71
CA THR A 171 5.43 -9.43 1.96
C THR A 171 5.06 -9.40 0.49
N LEU A 172 5.27 -8.27 -0.17
CA LEU A 172 5.20 -8.15 -1.61
C LEU A 172 6.62 -8.06 -2.17
N LYS A 173 6.91 -8.85 -3.20
CA LYS A 173 8.19 -8.85 -3.91
C LYS A 173 7.95 -8.70 -5.40
N GLN A 174 8.80 -7.95 -6.07
CA GLN A 174 8.78 -7.92 -7.51
C GLN A 174 9.29 -9.26 -8.05
N ASP A 175 8.47 -9.96 -8.84
CA ASP A 175 8.82 -11.18 -9.54
C ASP A 175 8.61 -11.00 -11.04
N SER A 176 9.68 -10.59 -11.74
CA SER A 176 9.66 -10.29 -13.17
C SER A 176 8.58 -9.26 -13.53
N PHE A 177 7.53 -9.67 -14.24
CA PHE A 177 6.41 -8.81 -14.64
C PHE A 177 5.24 -8.84 -13.65
N ARG A 178 5.33 -9.61 -12.56
CA ARG A 178 4.29 -9.75 -11.53
C ARG A 178 4.81 -9.27 -10.18
N ILE A 179 3.90 -9.16 -9.22
CA ILE A 179 4.22 -8.96 -7.81
C ILE A 179 3.81 -10.24 -7.09
N LEU A 180 4.76 -10.90 -6.45
CA LEU A 180 4.50 -12.03 -5.58
C LEU A 180 4.16 -11.52 -4.18
N GLY A 181 2.92 -11.70 -3.75
CA GLY A 181 2.49 -11.53 -2.37
C GLY A 181 2.59 -12.85 -1.63
N VAL A 182 3.31 -12.88 -0.51
CA VAL A 182 3.33 -14.02 0.43
C VAL A 182 2.70 -13.55 1.72
N SER A 183 1.77 -14.31 2.26
CA SER A 183 1.13 -14.03 3.53
C SER A 183 1.18 -15.23 4.46
N ASP A 184 1.58 -14.96 5.70
CA ASP A 184 1.58 -15.89 6.81
C ASP A 184 0.60 -15.36 7.86
N PHE A 185 -0.50 -16.08 8.09
CA PHE A 185 -1.57 -15.61 8.95
C PHE A 185 -2.20 -16.72 9.78
N ILE A 186 -2.82 -16.31 10.88
CA ILE A 186 -3.62 -17.13 11.76
C ILE A 186 -5.08 -16.80 11.46
N TYR A 187 -5.89 -17.83 11.21
CA TYR A 187 -7.34 -17.66 11.15
C TYR A 187 -8.00 -18.31 12.35
N TYR A 188 -8.94 -17.59 12.96
CA TYR A 188 -9.67 -17.97 14.16
C TYR A 188 -11.13 -18.29 13.79
N PRO A 189 -11.46 -19.56 13.49
CA PRO A 189 -12.82 -19.92 13.12
C PRO A 189 -13.77 -19.67 14.31
N ASN A 190 -14.91 -19.02 14.06
CA ASN A 190 -15.88 -18.64 15.10
C ASN A 190 -15.25 -17.86 16.26
N LYS A 191 -14.19 -17.09 15.98
CA LYS A 191 -13.37 -16.36 16.97
C LYS A 191 -12.75 -17.24 18.07
N GLN A 192 -12.63 -18.55 17.83
CA GLN A 192 -12.10 -19.48 18.82
C GLN A 192 -10.58 -19.56 18.73
N ARG A 193 -9.89 -18.91 19.68
CA ARG A 193 -8.42 -18.96 19.78
C ARG A 193 -7.86 -20.38 19.95
N SER A 194 -8.61 -21.28 20.57
CA SER A 194 -8.23 -22.69 20.74
C SER A 194 -8.26 -23.50 19.44
N ALA A 195 -8.98 -23.03 18.41
CA ALA A 195 -9.11 -23.68 17.11
C ALA A 195 -8.31 -22.95 16.00
N ALA A 196 -7.42 -22.04 16.41
CA ALA A 196 -6.58 -21.26 15.51
C ALA A 196 -5.80 -22.16 14.56
N LYS A 197 -5.73 -21.76 13.28
CA LYS A 197 -4.89 -22.45 12.31
C LYS A 197 -3.95 -21.47 11.63
N ASN A 198 -2.71 -21.91 11.49
CA ASN A 198 -1.70 -21.21 10.71
C ASN A 198 -1.87 -21.53 9.22
N VAL A 199 -1.83 -20.51 8.40
CA VAL A 199 -1.97 -20.60 6.95
C VAL A 199 -0.87 -19.77 6.31
N GLN A 200 -0.21 -20.37 5.32
CA GLN A 200 0.71 -19.69 4.43
C GLN A 200 0.12 -19.73 3.02
N LYS A 201 -0.01 -18.56 2.38
CA LYS A 201 -0.50 -18.44 1.01
C LYS A 201 0.35 -17.49 0.20
N SER A 202 0.48 -17.81 -1.09
CA SER A 202 1.17 -16.99 -2.07
C SER A 202 0.20 -16.61 -3.18
N TYR A 203 0.28 -15.35 -3.62
CA TYR A 203 -0.58 -14.77 -4.63
C TYR A 203 0.27 -13.99 -5.63
N TYR A 204 -0.10 -14.06 -6.90
CA TYR A 204 0.52 -13.24 -7.94
C TYR A 204 -0.43 -12.10 -8.32
N LEU A 205 0.09 -10.87 -8.26
CA LEU A 205 -0.57 -9.63 -8.66
C LEU A 205 0.04 -9.08 -9.95
#